data_AF-A0A8J7FHL4-F1
#
_entry.id   AF-A0A8J7FHL4-F1
#
_cell.length_a   1.000
_cell.length_b   1.000
_cell.length_c   1.000
_cell.angle_alpha   90.00
_cell.angle_beta   90.00
_cell.angle_gamma   90.00
#
_symmetry.space_group_name_H-M   'P 1'
#
loop_
_entity.id
_entity.type
_entity.pdbx_description
1 polymer ?
#
loop_
_entity_poly.entity_id
_entity_poly.type
_entity_poly.pdbx_seq_one_letter_code
_entity_poly.pdbx_strand_id
1 'polypeptide(L)'
;MQNTDVAIPVWGVFRRLGALRLPAVRRVLFKQIYFTANEAYLLIALIGFALGAIVVTLLHVQYGQSRDTALRLLGSLTFAELAPLLAALVMIARSSSAVASELANMRMHGEFRALRLMNIDIATYLLLPRLLGMALACMLLSACMALSALTAGLLVAAGSHVSYQLVTLERVLSWQPVLLLPAKSFSFGLVAAFLACRSGLSVAALPTEVPRATSMAVMHGMGSLFILDLLWALLR
;
A
#
# COMPACT_ATOMS: atom_id res chain seq x y z
N MET A 1 -34.21 -2.03 21.11
CA MET A 1 -33.83 -0.78 21.82
C MET A 1 -32.53 -1.09 22.55
N GLN A 2 -31.35 -0.53 22.30
CA GLN A 2 -30.91 0.66 21.58
C GLN A 2 -29.80 0.31 20.59
N ASN A 3 -29.93 0.84 19.38
CA ASN A 3 -28.86 1.06 18.43
C ASN A 3 -27.98 2.20 18.98
N THR A 4 -27.14 1.95 19.99
CA THR A 4 -26.07 2.91 20.31
C THR A 4 -24.95 2.67 19.34
N ASP A 5 -24.96 3.48 18.28
CA ASP A 5 -23.89 3.67 17.33
C ASP A 5 -22.55 3.71 18.05
N VAL A 6 -21.83 2.60 17.93
CA VAL A 6 -20.45 2.59 18.37
C VAL A 6 -19.65 3.20 17.25
N ALA A 7 -19.56 4.52 17.27
CA ALA A 7 -18.47 5.22 16.62
C ALA A 7 -17.19 4.76 17.32
N ILE A 8 -16.58 3.67 16.84
CA ILE A 8 -15.21 3.32 17.23
C ILE A 8 -14.36 4.41 16.59
N PRO A 9 -13.78 5.35 17.36
CA PRO A 9 -13.04 6.45 16.77
C PRO A 9 -11.75 5.89 16.18
N VAL A 10 -11.75 5.67 14.88
CA VAL A 10 -10.57 5.14 14.15
C VAL A 10 -9.38 6.08 14.31
N TRP A 11 -9.63 7.39 14.53
CA TRP A 11 -8.59 8.38 14.81
C TRP A 11 -7.90 8.19 16.17
N GLY A 12 -8.57 7.59 17.16
CA GLY A 12 -8.03 7.37 18.51
C GLY A 12 -6.99 6.25 18.58
N VAL A 13 -6.84 5.46 17.50
CA VAL A 13 -5.97 4.28 17.43
C VAL A 13 -4.49 4.64 17.54
N PHE A 14 -4.07 5.79 17.00
CA PHE A 14 -2.66 6.22 17.03
C PHE A 14 -2.15 6.54 18.44
N ARG A 15 -3.02 6.91 19.38
CA ARG A 15 -2.64 7.12 20.78
C ARG A 15 -2.31 5.82 21.53
N ARG A 16 -2.59 4.66 20.92
CA ARG A 16 -2.42 3.33 21.53
C ARG A 16 -1.29 2.50 20.90
N LEU A 17 -0.35 3.16 20.21
CA LEU A 17 0.84 2.51 19.63
C LEU A 17 1.64 1.67 20.63
N GLY A 18 1.66 2.03 21.93
CA GLY A 18 2.34 1.26 22.97
C GLY A 18 1.85 -0.19 23.11
N ALA A 19 0.62 -0.48 22.68
CA ALA A 19 0.05 -1.83 22.73
C ALA A 19 0.58 -2.79 21.65
N LEU A 20 1.40 -2.32 20.71
CA LEU A 20 2.17 -3.16 19.78
C LEU A 20 3.11 -4.13 20.50
N ARG A 21 3.47 -3.84 21.76
CA ARG A 21 4.30 -4.72 22.60
C ARG A 21 3.58 -6.01 23.00
N LEU A 22 2.26 -6.08 22.90
CA LEU A 22 1.50 -7.27 23.23
C LEU A 22 1.75 -8.36 22.17
N PRO A 23 2.12 -9.59 22.57
CA PRO A 23 2.45 -10.66 21.63
C PRO A 23 1.26 -11.05 20.73
N ALA A 24 0.03 -10.89 21.23
CA ALA A 24 -1.18 -11.14 20.46
C ALA A 24 -1.33 -10.13 19.29
N VAL A 25 -1.21 -8.83 19.57
CA VAL A 25 -1.32 -7.76 18.56
C VAL A 25 -0.21 -7.90 17.50
N ARG A 26 1.02 -8.22 17.94
CA ARG A 26 2.15 -8.43 17.04
C ARG A 26 1.92 -9.60 16.07
N ARG A 27 1.31 -10.71 16.53
CA ARG A 27 0.97 -11.84 15.66
C ARG A 27 -0.04 -11.44 14.58
N VAL A 28 -1.05 -10.65 14.94
CA VAL A 28 -2.05 -10.16 13.97
C VAL A 28 -1.40 -9.21 12.98
N LEU A 29 -0.52 -8.31 13.43
CA LEU A 29 0.23 -7.40 12.56
C LEU A 29 1.06 -8.17 11.51
N PHE A 30 1.86 -9.15 11.92
CA PHE A 30 2.67 -9.93 10.99
C PHE A 30 1.83 -10.71 9.99
N LYS A 31 0.71 -11.28 10.44
CA LYS A 31 -0.24 -11.94 9.54
C LYS A 31 -0.80 -10.96 8.51
N GLN A 32 -1.17 -9.74 8.93
CA GLN A 32 -1.67 -8.72 8.02
C GLN A 32 -0.62 -8.32 6.98
N ILE A 33 0.63 -8.08 7.40
CA ILE A 33 1.72 -7.74 6.49
C ILE A 33 1.93 -8.88 5.48
N TYR A 34 2.04 -10.11 5.97
CA TYR A 34 2.27 -11.28 5.13
C TYR A 34 1.15 -11.47 4.10
N PHE A 35 -0.11 -11.47 4.54
CA PHE A 35 -1.26 -11.65 3.63
C PHE A 35 -1.36 -10.53 2.60
N THR A 36 -1.20 -9.28 3.03
CA THR A 36 -1.29 -8.10 2.15
C THR A 36 -0.14 -8.07 1.13
N ALA A 37 1.09 -8.37 1.56
CA ALA A 37 2.26 -8.30 0.69
C ALA A 37 2.40 -9.53 -0.21
N ASN A 38 2.23 -10.75 0.32
CA ASN A 38 2.48 -11.99 -0.42
C ASN A 38 1.55 -12.14 -1.62
N GLU A 39 0.27 -11.79 -1.49
CA GLU A 39 -0.69 -11.89 -2.59
C GLU A 39 -0.42 -10.88 -3.71
N ALA A 40 0.04 -9.67 -3.38
CA ALA A 40 0.28 -8.61 -4.35
C ALA A 40 1.71 -8.62 -4.93
N TYR A 41 2.65 -9.32 -4.28
CA TYR A 41 4.07 -9.31 -4.61
C TYR A 41 4.34 -9.66 -6.07
N LEU A 42 3.85 -10.81 -6.54
CA LEU A 42 4.13 -11.28 -7.90
C LEU A 42 3.58 -10.30 -8.96
N LEU A 43 2.35 -9.84 -8.78
CA LEU A 43 1.71 -8.90 -9.70
C LEU A 43 2.49 -7.58 -9.75
N ILE A 44 2.88 -7.03 -8.60
CA ILE A 44 3.61 -5.76 -8.52
C ILE A 44 5.03 -5.90 -9.09
N ALA A 45 5.71 -7.01 -8.82
CA ALA A 45 7.02 -7.28 -9.41
C ALA A 45 6.95 -7.32 -10.93
N LEU A 46 5.95 -8.01 -11.49
CA LEU A 46 5.71 -8.10 -12.94
C LEU A 46 5.37 -6.74 -13.55
N ILE A 47 4.50 -5.95 -12.91
CA ILE A 47 4.16 -4.59 -13.36
C ILE A 47 5.40 -3.71 -13.37
N GLY A 48 6.19 -3.71 -12.30
CA GLY A 48 7.44 -2.95 -12.23
C GLY A 48 8.42 -3.38 -13.32
N PHE A 49 8.62 -4.69 -13.50
CA PHE A 49 9.52 -5.22 -14.52
C PHE A 49 9.08 -4.80 -15.94
N ALA A 50 7.81 -4.98 -16.28
CA ALA A 50 7.27 -4.57 -17.58
C ALA A 50 7.42 -3.06 -17.81
N LEU A 51 7.06 -2.23 -16.82
CA LEU A 51 7.19 -0.78 -16.91
C LEU A 51 8.65 -0.35 -17.09
N GLY A 52 9.58 -0.94 -16.33
CA GLY A 52 11.01 -0.65 -16.44
C GLY A 52 11.55 -0.91 -17.84
N ALA A 53 11.22 -2.08 -18.41
CA ALA A 53 11.63 -2.44 -19.77
C ALA A 53 11.01 -1.51 -20.82
N ILE A 54 9.72 -1.21 -20.70
CA ILE A 54 8.98 -0.35 -21.64
C ILE A 54 9.54 1.06 -21.60
N VAL A 55 9.70 1.67 -20.43
CA VAL A 55 10.15 3.06 -20.28
C VAL A 55 11.56 3.26 -20.86
N VAL A 56 12.50 2.36 -20.57
CA VAL A 56 13.88 2.49 -21.10
C VAL A 56 13.90 2.30 -22.61
N THR A 57 13.18 1.30 -23.13
CA THR A 57 13.08 1.07 -24.57
C THR A 57 12.45 2.29 -25.27
N LEU A 58 11.38 2.83 -24.71
CA LEU A 58 10.67 3.99 -25.23
C LEU A 58 11.59 5.22 -25.30
N LEU A 59 12.26 5.55 -24.19
CA LEU A 59 13.15 6.71 -24.12
C LEU A 59 14.36 6.57 -25.06
N HIS A 60 14.92 5.38 -25.18
CA HIS A 60 16.07 5.14 -26.04
C HIS A 60 15.70 5.12 -27.53
N VAL A 61 14.68 4.36 -27.91
CA VAL A 61 14.33 4.11 -29.32
C VAL A 61 13.52 5.25 -29.91
N GLN A 62 12.50 5.76 -29.20
CA GLN A 62 11.61 6.78 -29.75
C GLN A 62 12.11 8.20 -29.51
N TYR A 63 12.66 8.47 -28.32
CA TYR A 63 13.13 9.80 -27.94
C TYR A 63 14.64 10.02 -28.15
N GLY A 64 15.35 9.01 -28.67
CA GLY A 64 16.79 9.09 -28.96
C GLY A 64 17.67 9.35 -27.75
N GLN A 65 17.16 9.12 -26.53
CA GLN A 65 17.91 9.41 -25.31
C GLN A 65 19.06 8.40 -25.15
N SER A 66 20.16 8.88 -24.55
CA SER A 66 21.22 7.97 -24.13
C SER A 66 20.68 6.99 -23.08
N ARG A 67 21.22 5.77 -23.05
CA ARG A 67 20.78 4.74 -22.11
C ARG A 67 20.90 5.19 -20.65
N ASP A 68 21.91 6.00 -20.34
CA ASP A 68 22.09 6.60 -19.01
C ASP A 68 20.99 7.57 -18.64
N THR A 69 20.61 8.44 -19.58
CA THR A 69 19.54 9.42 -19.36
C THR A 69 18.20 8.70 -19.22
N ALA A 70 17.96 7.66 -20.02
CA ALA A 70 16.77 6.82 -19.90
C ALA A 70 16.68 6.13 -18.53
N LEU A 71 17.79 5.57 -18.03
CA LEU A 71 17.87 4.96 -16.70
C LEU A 71 17.66 5.97 -15.57
N ARG A 72 18.27 7.16 -15.67
CA ARG A 72 18.06 8.26 -14.70
C ARG A 72 16.60 8.69 -14.64
N LEU A 73 15.97 8.86 -15.79
CA LEU A 73 14.56 9.22 -15.90
C LEU A 73 13.69 8.12 -15.31
N LEU A 74 13.94 6.84 -15.65
CA LEU A 74 13.24 5.70 -15.05
C LEU A 74 13.34 5.73 -13.52
N GLY A 75 14.54 5.87 -12.96
CA GLY A 75 14.75 5.93 -11.51
C GLY A 75 14.00 7.10 -10.87
N SER A 76 14.12 8.29 -11.45
CA SER A 76 13.46 9.48 -10.93
C SER A 76 11.92 9.38 -10.94
N LEU A 77 11.33 8.87 -12.03
CA LEU A 77 9.88 8.72 -12.21
C LEU A 77 9.32 7.59 -11.35
N THR A 78 10.03 6.46 -11.31
CA THR A 78 9.54 5.25 -10.65
C THR A 78 9.57 5.41 -9.14
N PHE A 79 10.67 5.89 -8.57
CA PHE A 79 10.80 6.05 -7.12
C PHE A 79 9.96 7.20 -6.59
N ALA A 80 9.72 8.23 -7.39
CA ALA A 80 8.92 9.38 -6.98
C ALA A 80 7.41 9.11 -6.99
N GLU A 81 6.91 8.55 -8.09
CA GLU A 81 5.47 8.55 -8.39
C GLU A 81 4.94 7.15 -8.65
N LEU A 82 5.51 6.45 -9.66
CA LEU A 82 4.87 5.24 -10.18
C LEU A 82 4.84 4.09 -9.17
N ALA A 83 5.95 3.85 -8.45
CA ALA A 83 6.01 2.72 -7.52
C ALA A 83 5.08 2.90 -6.31
N PRO A 84 5.07 4.04 -5.58
CA PRO A 84 4.10 4.28 -4.51
C PRO A 84 2.65 4.21 -4.99
N LEU A 85 2.33 4.86 -6.11
CA LEU A 85 0.95 4.96 -6.62
C LEU A 85 0.41 3.58 -7.04
N LEU A 86 1.15 2.85 -7.88
CA LEU A 86 0.67 1.59 -8.43
C LEU A 86 0.63 0.48 -7.38
N ALA A 87 1.62 0.45 -6.46
CA ALA A 87 1.58 -0.49 -5.34
C ALA A 87 0.36 -0.25 -4.43
N ALA A 88 0.06 1.02 -4.12
CA ALA A 88 -1.11 1.38 -3.33
C ALA A 88 -2.42 1.04 -4.05
N LEU A 89 -2.51 1.29 -5.36
CA LEU A 89 -3.72 1.02 -6.15
C LEU A 89 -4.05 -0.49 -6.19
N VAL A 90 -3.04 -1.34 -6.44
CA VAL A 90 -3.19 -2.80 -6.40
C VAL A 90 -3.60 -3.27 -5.00
N MET A 91 -2.96 -2.73 -3.96
CA MET A 91 -3.29 -3.08 -2.58
C MET A 91 -4.69 -2.63 -2.18
N ILE A 92 -5.16 -1.46 -2.62
CA ILE A 92 -6.53 -0.98 -2.38
C ILE A 92 -7.54 -1.93 -3.00
N ALA A 93 -7.37 -2.29 -4.28
CA ALA A 93 -8.31 -3.15 -5.00
C ALA A 93 -8.54 -4.50 -4.28
N ARG A 94 -7.48 -5.08 -3.71
CA ARG A 94 -7.54 -6.39 -3.03
C ARG A 94 -7.78 -6.26 -1.53
N SER A 95 -6.83 -5.68 -0.82
CA SER A 95 -6.77 -5.73 0.63
C SER A 95 -7.77 -4.81 1.33
N SER A 96 -8.14 -3.68 0.71
CA SER A 96 -9.20 -2.82 1.28
C SER A 96 -10.56 -3.51 1.21
N SER A 97 -10.85 -4.21 0.12
CA SER A 97 -12.06 -5.04 -0.01
C SER A 97 -12.06 -6.17 1.02
N ALA A 98 -10.94 -6.89 1.18
CA ALA A 98 -10.82 -7.97 2.17
C ALA A 98 -11.03 -7.46 3.61
N VAL A 99 -10.36 -6.37 4.00
CA VAL A 99 -10.49 -5.78 5.34
C VAL A 99 -11.90 -5.25 5.60
N ALA A 100 -12.52 -4.58 4.62
CA ALA A 100 -13.88 -4.09 4.76
C ALA A 100 -14.89 -5.23 4.88
N SER A 101 -14.74 -6.29 4.08
CA SER A 101 -15.58 -7.49 4.14
C SER A 101 -15.46 -8.19 5.49
N GLU A 102 -14.24 -8.36 6.00
CA GLU A 102 -14.00 -9.01 7.28
C GLU A 102 -14.62 -8.23 8.43
N LEU A 103 -14.43 -6.90 8.48
CA LEU A 103 -15.04 -6.06 9.50
C LEU A 103 -16.57 -6.01 9.42
N ALA A 104 -17.13 -5.97 8.21
CA ALA A 104 -18.57 -6.07 8.01
C ALA A 104 -19.08 -7.43 8.51
N ASN A 105 -18.39 -8.52 8.20
CA ASN A 105 -18.74 -9.87 8.62
C ASN A 105 -18.66 -10.06 10.14
N MET A 106 -17.65 -9.48 10.79
CA MET A 106 -17.55 -9.47 12.26
C MET A 106 -18.70 -8.68 12.91
N ARG A 107 -19.19 -7.63 12.24
CA ARG A 107 -20.38 -6.89 12.67
C ARG A 107 -21.65 -7.74 12.55
N MET A 108 -21.81 -8.41 11.41
CA MET A 108 -22.92 -9.32 11.12
C MET A 108 -23.08 -10.39 12.19
N HIS A 109 -21.98 -11.04 12.55
CA HIS A 109 -21.95 -12.16 13.50
C HIS A 109 -21.89 -11.72 14.97
N GLY A 110 -21.93 -10.40 15.23
CA GLY A 110 -21.88 -9.87 16.60
C GLY A 110 -20.54 -10.09 17.31
N GLU A 111 -19.46 -10.36 16.57
CA GLU A 111 -18.12 -10.61 17.14
C GLU A 111 -17.59 -9.38 17.89
N PHE A 112 -17.92 -8.17 17.43
CA PHE A 112 -17.58 -6.95 18.18
C PHE A 112 -18.20 -6.91 19.58
N ARG A 113 -19.42 -7.44 19.75
CA ARG A 113 -20.06 -7.54 21.06
C ARG A 113 -19.38 -8.60 21.91
N ALA A 114 -19.01 -9.74 21.32
CA ALA A 114 -18.27 -10.80 22.01
C ALA A 114 -16.92 -10.29 22.54
N LEU A 115 -16.14 -9.57 21.72
CA LEU A 115 -14.86 -9.00 22.13
C LEU A 115 -15.00 -8.02 23.31
N ARG A 116 -16.08 -7.23 23.36
CA ARG A 116 -16.33 -6.33 24.49
C ARG A 116 -16.73 -7.06 25.77
N LEU A 117 -17.50 -8.13 25.65
CA LEU A 117 -17.84 -8.98 26.80
C LEU A 117 -16.58 -9.62 27.40
N MET A 118 -15.56 -9.88 26.57
CA MET A 118 -14.24 -10.34 26.99
C MET A 118 -13.31 -9.22 27.48
N ASN A 119 -13.81 -7.97 27.58
CA ASN A 119 -13.05 -6.78 27.96
C ASN A 119 -11.83 -6.50 27.05
N ILE A 120 -11.91 -6.88 25.77
CA ILE A 120 -10.87 -6.67 24.76
C ILE A 120 -11.16 -5.36 24.00
N ASP A 121 -10.16 -4.48 23.97
CA ASP A 121 -10.25 -3.24 23.20
C ASP A 121 -10.11 -3.48 21.69
N ILE A 122 -11.22 -3.34 20.95
CA ILE A 122 -11.30 -3.57 19.50
C ILE A 122 -10.33 -2.67 18.73
N ALA A 123 -10.18 -1.41 19.15
CA ALA A 123 -9.31 -0.46 18.47
C ALA A 123 -7.85 -0.91 18.47
N THR A 124 -7.37 -1.37 19.61
CA THR A 124 -6.01 -1.87 19.78
C THR A 124 -5.80 -3.25 19.17
N TYR A 125 -6.76 -4.16 19.36
CA TYR A 125 -6.61 -5.56 18.96
C TYR A 125 -6.83 -5.78 17.46
N LEU A 126 -7.73 -5.00 16.85
CA LEU A 126 -8.19 -5.25 15.48
C LEU A 126 -7.81 -4.13 14.51
N LEU A 127 -8.07 -2.86 14.85
CA LEU A 127 -7.83 -1.74 13.94
C LEU A 127 -6.34 -1.42 13.80
N LEU A 128 -5.61 -1.33 14.92
CA LEU A 128 -4.18 -0.99 14.92
C LEU A 128 -3.31 -1.92 14.03
N PRO A 129 -3.37 -3.26 14.15
CA PRO A 129 -2.56 -4.13 13.31
C PRO A 129 -2.97 -4.08 11.83
N ARG A 130 -4.23 -3.77 11.51
CA ARG A 130 -4.67 -3.59 10.12
C ARG A 130 -4.10 -2.33 9.49
N LEU A 131 -4.20 -1.21 10.20
CA LEU A 131 -3.67 0.08 9.76
C LEU A 131 -2.16 0.01 9.49
N LEU A 132 -1.40 -0.46 10.47
CA LEU A 132 0.06 -0.55 10.35
C LEU A 132 0.48 -1.67 9.40
N GLY A 133 -0.22 -2.81 9.41
CA GLY A 133 0.12 -3.93 8.55
C GLY A 133 -0.01 -3.60 7.06
N MET A 134 -1.09 -2.90 6.69
CA MET A 134 -1.29 -2.43 5.31
C MET A 134 -0.32 -1.29 4.94
N ALA A 135 -0.03 -0.35 5.86
CA ALA A 135 0.95 0.70 5.61
C ALA A 135 2.35 0.15 5.35
N LEU A 136 2.81 -0.80 6.17
CA LEU A 136 4.10 -1.47 6.01
C LEU A 136 4.13 -2.35 4.76
N ALA A 137 3.04 -3.08 4.47
CA ALA A 137 2.94 -3.84 3.23
C ALA A 137 3.03 -2.95 2.00
N CYS A 138 2.37 -1.78 2.00
CA CYS A 138 2.48 -0.80 0.90
C CYS A 138 3.92 -0.37 0.65
N MET A 139 4.64 -0.06 1.72
CA MET A 139 6.03 0.35 1.67
C MET A 139 6.92 -0.75 1.06
N LEU A 140 6.75 -1.99 1.50
CA LEU A 140 7.49 -3.15 0.98
C LEU A 140 7.17 -3.41 -0.50
N LEU A 141 5.90 -3.36 -0.88
CA LEU A 141 5.45 -3.56 -2.26
C LEU A 141 5.97 -2.47 -3.19
N SER A 142 5.96 -1.20 -2.74
CA SER A 142 6.49 -0.08 -3.52
C SER A 142 8.00 -0.22 -3.75
N ALA A 143 8.74 -0.60 -2.71
CA ALA A 143 10.18 -0.85 -2.84
C ALA A 143 10.45 -2.02 -3.81
N CYS A 144 9.69 -3.11 -3.71
CA CYS A 144 9.78 -4.24 -4.63
C CYS A 144 9.53 -3.81 -6.08
N MET A 145 8.50 -3.01 -6.32
CA MET A 145 8.17 -2.48 -7.65
C MET A 145 9.28 -1.61 -8.23
N ALA A 146 9.82 -0.70 -7.42
CA ALA A 146 10.89 0.19 -7.84
C ALA A 146 12.16 -0.58 -8.19
N LEU A 147 12.49 -1.60 -7.39
CA LEU A 147 13.62 -2.49 -7.66
C LEU A 147 13.39 -3.34 -8.91
N SER A 148 12.21 -3.91 -9.12
CA SER A 148 11.92 -4.71 -10.32
C SER A 148 11.92 -3.89 -11.59
N ALA A 149 11.46 -2.64 -11.54
CA ALA A 149 11.56 -1.70 -12.65
C ALA A 149 13.01 -1.34 -12.96
N LEU A 150 13.82 -1.05 -11.94
CA LEU A 150 15.23 -0.73 -12.12
C LEU A 150 16.00 -1.92 -12.70
N THR A 151 15.78 -3.14 -12.23
CA THR A 151 16.43 -4.33 -12.77
C THR A 151 16.06 -4.57 -14.23
N ALA A 152 14.79 -4.43 -14.60
CA ALA A 152 14.36 -4.53 -15.99
C ALA A 152 15.01 -3.45 -16.87
N GLY A 153 15.02 -2.21 -16.41
CA GLY A 153 15.65 -1.11 -17.14
C GLY A 153 17.15 -1.33 -17.36
N LEU A 154 17.86 -1.81 -16.34
CA LEU A 154 19.28 -2.15 -16.43
C LEU A 154 19.54 -3.30 -17.42
N LEU A 155 18.69 -4.32 -17.45
CA LEU A 155 18.80 -5.42 -18.41
C LEU A 155 18.62 -4.92 -19.85
N VAL A 156 17.62 -4.07 -20.10
CA VAL A 156 17.40 -3.47 -21.42
C VAL A 156 18.57 -2.56 -21.82
N ALA A 157 19.09 -1.74 -20.89
CA ALA A 157 20.18 -0.83 -21.16
C ALA A 157 21.54 -1.55 -21.38
N ALA A 158 21.78 -2.67 -20.70
CA ALA A 158 23.01 -3.43 -20.86
C ALA A 158 23.12 -4.09 -22.25
N GLY A 159 21.99 -4.49 -22.87
CA GLY A 159 22.02 -5.28 -24.09
C GLY A 159 22.87 -6.55 -23.91
N SER A 160 23.92 -6.72 -24.73
CA SER A 160 24.88 -7.82 -24.65
C SER A 160 26.10 -7.58 -23.74
N HIS A 161 26.29 -6.37 -23.19
CA HIS A 161 27.49 -6.00 -22.44
C HIS A 161 27.20 -5.78 -20.95
N VAL A 162 27.46 -6.81 -20.14
CA VAL A 162 27.15 -6.89 -18.69
C VAL A 162 28.04 -5.98 -17.83
N SER A 163 29.22 -5.57 -18.31
CA SER A 163 30.20 -4.78 -17.53
C SER A 163 29.74 -3.35 -17.17
N TYR A 164 28.60 -2.89 -17.72
CA TYR A 164 28.05 -1.54 -17.50
C TYR A 164 27.27 -1.35 -16.18
N GLN A 165 27.02 -2.41 -15.43
CA GLN A 165 25.90 -2.47 -14.48
C GLN A 165 26.15 -1.87 -13.08
N LEU A 166 27.40 -1.81 -12.60
CA LEU A 166 27.68 -1.43 -11.19
C LEU A 166 28.19 0.00 -11.00
N VAL A 167 28.88 0.58 -12.00
CA VAL A 167 29.45 1.94 -11.93
C VAL A 167 28.39 3.04 -12.14
N THR A 168 27.19 2.65 -12.57
CA THR A 168 26.14 3.57 -13.05
C THR A 168 25.02 3.80 -12.02
N LEU A 169 24.87 2.95 -10.99
CA LEU A 169 23.76 3.07 -10.02
C LEU A 169 23.79 4.39 -9.24
N GLU A 170 24.94 4.80 -8.73
CA GLU A 170 25.11 6.08 -8.01
C GLU A 170 24.89 7.29 -8.93
N ARG A 171 25.12 7.12 -10.23
CA ARG A 171 24.85 8.15 -11.25
C ARG A 171 23.41 8.15 -11.71
N VAL A 172 22.64 7.09 -11.48
CA VAL A 172 21.28 6.87 -11.97
C VAL A 172 20.23 7.22 -10.92
N LEU A 173 20.50 6.93 -9.64
CA LEU A 173 19.59 7.19 -8.55
C LEU A 173 19.91 8.52 -7.86
N SER A 174 18.95 9.44 -7.90
CA SER A 174 18.94 10.58 -6.98
C SER A 174 18.54 10.10 -5.59
N TRP A 175 19.18 10.62 -4.54
CA TRP A 175 18.89 10.21 -3.16
C TRP A 175 17.52 10.67 -2.67
N GLN A 176 17.03 11.82 -3.14
CA GLN A 176 15.77 12.40 -2.67
C GLN A 176 14.54 11.50 -2.93
N PRO A 177 14.26 11.00 -4.17
CA PRO A 177 13.12 10.10 -4.40
C PRO A 177 13.20 8.80 -3.61
N VAL A 178 14.41 8.26 -3.44
CA VAL A 178 14.65 7.00 -2.73
C VAL A 178 14.28 7.13 -1.25
N LEU A 179 14.63 8.27 -0.62
CA LEU A 179 14.33 8.55 0.77
C LEU A 179 12.86 8.91 1.00
N LEU A 180 12.20 9.52 0.01
CA LEU A 180 10.78 9.90 0.08
C LEU A 180 9.83 8.73 -0.19
N LEU A 181 10.23 7.76 -1.02
CA LEU A 181 9.45 6.57 -1.36
C LEU A 181 8.82 5.87 -0.13
N PRO A 182 9.59 5.51 0.93
CA PRO A 182 9.00 4.81 2.06
C PRO A 182 7.97 5.66 2.81
N ALA A 183 8.23 6.96 2.99
CA ALA A 183 7.31 7.86 3.67
C ALA A 183 6.00 8.04 2.88
N LYS A 184 6.11 8.25 1.55
CA LYS A 184 4.97 8.42 0.64
C LYS A 184 4.12 7.14 0.60
N SER A 185 4.72 5.99 0.34
CA SER A 185 4.03 4.69 0.31
C SER A 185 3.40 4.31 1.65
N PHE A 186 4.06 4.62 2.77
CA PHE A 186 3.50 4.39 4.09
C PHE A 186 2.21 5.20 4.30
N SER A 187 2.21 6.48 3.90
CA SER A 187 1.03 7.35 4.02
C SER A 187 -0.15 6.83 3.19
N PHE A 188 0.12 6.34 1.97
CA PHE A 188 -0.89 5.77 1.07
C PHE A 188 -1.54 4.53 1.68
N GLY A 189 -0.72 3.59 2.15
CA GLY A 189 -1.24 2.37 2.78
C GLY A 189 -1.99 2.64 4.08
N LEU A 190 -1.57 3.65 4.85
CA LEU A 190 -2.26 4.04 6.08
C LEU A 190 -3.66 4.62 5.81
N VAL A 191 -3.77 5.51 4.82
CA VAL A 191 -5.06 6.10 4.42
C VAL A 191 -5.98 5.05 3.80
N ALA A 192 -5.46 4.17 2.95
CA ALA A 192 -6.21 3.05 2.39
C ALA A 192 -6.80 2.16 3.50
N ALA A 193 -5.96 1.77 4.46
CA ALA A 193 -6.38 0.93 5.58
C ALA A 193 -7.40 1.63 6.49
N PHE A 194 -7.23 2.93 6.72
CA PHE A 194 -8.17 3.74 7.50
C PHE A 194 -9.55 3.76 6.85
N LEU A 195 -9.60 4.01 5.54
CA LEU A 195 -10.85 4.06 4.79
C LEU A 195 -11.50 2.69 4.68
N ALA A 196 -10.71 1.62 4.49
CA ALA A 196 -11.21 0.25 4.53
C ALA A 196 -11.87 -0.08 5.88
N CYS A 197 -11.19 0.27 6.98
CA CYS A 197 -11.72 0.08 8.32
C CYS A 197 -13.01 0.88 8.55
N ARG A 198 -13.03 2.15 8.14
CA ARG A 198 -14.19 3.04 8.26
C ARG A 198 -15.37 2.49 7.47
N SER A 199 -15.17 2.06 6.24
CA SER A 199 -16.22 1.51 5.38
C SER A 199 -16.78 0.19 5.92
N GLY A 200 -15.93 -0.75 6.35
CA GLY A 200 -16.37 -2.00 6.98
C GLY A 200 -17.12 -1.80 8.30
N LEU A 201 -16.77 -0.77 9.07
CA LEU A 201 -17.48 -0.42 10.31
C LEU A 201 -18.76 0.39 10.07
N SER A 202 -18.93 1.05 8.92
CA SER A 202 -20.05 1.96 8.68
C SER A 202 -21.37 1.28 8.29
N VAL A 203 -21.33 0.01 7.87
CA VAL A 203 -22.50 -0.70 7.37
C VAL A 203 -23.37 -1.31 8.47
N ALA A 204 -24.65 -1.50 8.15
CA ALA A 204 -25.59 -2.19 9.03
C ALA A 204 -25.29 -3.70 9.10
N ALA A 205 -25.80 -4.36 10.14
CA ALA A 205 -25.65 -5.81 10.33
C ALA A 205 -26.65 -6.59 9.45
N LEU A 206 -26.65 -6.35 8.13
CA LEU A 206 -27.36 -7.14 7.12
C LEU A 206 -26.40 -7.78 6.09
N PRO A 207 -26.61 -9.05 5.65
CA PRO A 207 -25.69 -9.72 4.72
C PRO A 207 -25.52 -8.99 3.38
N THR A 208 -26.58 -8.29 2.95
CA THR A 208 -26.62 -7.48 1.72
C THR A 208 -25.70 -6.27 1.76
N GLU A 209 -25.26 -5.83 2.94
CA GLU A 209 -24.41 -4.65 3.10
C GLU A 209 -22.91 -4.97 2.99
N VAL A 210 -22.51 -6.24 3.06
CA VAL A 210 -21.08 -6.63 2.96
C VAL A 210 -20.47 -6.21 1.62
N PRO A 211 -21.07 -6.51 0.44
CA PRO A 211 -20.55 -6.05 -0.85
C PRO A 211 -20.59 -4.51 -1.00
N ARG A 212 -21.51 -3.84 -0.30
CA ARG A 212 -21.59 -2.38 -0.30
C ARG A 212 -20.43 -1.77 0.48
N ALA A 213 -20.09 -2.32 1.65
CA ALA A 213 -18.91 -1.91 2.43
C ALA A 213 -17.61 -2.06 1.64
N THR A 214 -17.43 -3.19 0.94
CA THR A 214 -16.22 -3.45 0.15
C THR A 214 -16.09 -2.49 -1.01
N SER A 215 -17.17 -2.26 -1.75
CA SER A 215 -17.18 -1.32 -2.88
C SER A 215 -16.89 0.12 -2.42
N MET A 216 -17.49 0.55 -1.31
CA MET A 216 -17.24 1.87 -0.72
C MET A 216 -15.80 2.01 -0.21
N ALA A 217 -15.22 0.95 0.35
CA ALA A 217 -13.82 0.95 0.79
C ALA A 217 -12.87 1.19 -0.38
N VAL A 218 -13.07 0.48 -1.50
CA VAL A 218 -12.24 0.60 -2.70
C VAL A 218 -12.40 1.98 -3.32
N MET A 219 -13.63 2.46 -3.53
CA MET A 219 -13.91 3.76 -4.14
C MET A 219 -13.33 4.92 -3.32
N HIS A 220 -13.55 4.95 -2.01
CA HIS A 220 -12.98 5.98 -1.16
C HIS A 220 -11.45 5.87 -1.08
N GLY A 221 -10.91 4.65 -1.02
CA GLY A 221 -9.47 4.40 -1.01
C GLY A 221 -8.79 4.94 -2.27
N MET A 222 -9.31 4.58 -3.45
CA MET A 222 -8.79 5.05 -4.74
C MET A 222 -8.92 6.58 -4.88
N GLY A 223 -10.08 7.15 -4.58
CA GLY A 223 -10.27 8.61 -4.65
C GLY A 223 -9.32 9.37 -3.73
N SER A 224 -9.15 8.89 -2.50
CA SER A 224 -8.24 9.54 -1.53
C SER A 224 -6.76 9.35 -1.89
N LEU A 225 -6.40 8.23 -2.53
CA LEU A 225 -5.06 7.98 -3.02
C LEU A 225 -4.63 9.05 -4.04
N PHE A 226 -5.46 9.36 -5.03
CA PHE A 226 -5.13 10.39 -6.03
C PHE A 226 -5.00 11.78 -5.42
N ILE A 227 -5.86 12.13 -4.46
CA ILE A 227 -5.76 13.41 -3.75
C ILE A 227 -4.46 13.49 -2.95
N LEU A 228 -4.10 12.41 -2.25
CA LEU A 228 -2.89 12.35 -1.43
C LEU A 228 -1.63 12.36 -2.30
N ASP A 229 -1.66 11.72 -3.46
CA ASP A 229 -0.58 11.75 -4.44
C ASP A 229 -0.34 13.17 -4.97
N LEU A 230 -1.41 13.87 -5.36
CA LEU A 230 -1.36 15.27 -5.76
C LEU A 230 -0.78 16.15 -4.65
N LEU A 231 -1.19 15.95 -3.39
CA LEU A 231 -0.70 16.71 -2.26
C LEU A 231 0.81 16.49 -2.05
N TRP A 232 1.28 15.25 -2.14
CA TRP A 232 2.71 14.93 -2.07
C TRP A 232 3.50 15.55 -3.23
N ALA A 233 2.94 15.54 -4.44
CA ALA A 233 3.57 16.14 -5.61
C ALA A 233 3.71 17.67 -5.48
N LEU A 234 2.76 18.35 -4.83
CA LEU A 234 2.81 19.79 -4.58
C LEU A 234 3.76 20.19 -3.45
N LEU A 235 4.04 19.28 -2.51
CA LEU A 235 4.89 19.56 -1.34
C LEU A 235 6.39 19.37 -1.62
N ARG A 236 6.73 18.79 -2.78
CA ARG A 236 8.08 18.43 -3.20
C ARG A 236 8.76 19.56 -3.96
#